data_AF-Q3APV0-F1
#
_entry.id   AF-Q3APV0-F1
#
_cell.length_a   1.000
_cell.length_b   1.000
_cell.length_c   1.000
_cell.angle_alpha   90.00
_cell.angle_beta   90.00
_cell.angle_gamma   90.00
#
_symmetry.space_group_name_H-M   'P 1'
#
loop_
_entity.id
_entity.type
_entity.pdbx_description
1 polymer ?
#
loop_
_entity_poly.entity_id
_entity_poly.type
_entity_poly.pdbx_seq_one_letter_code
_entity_poly.pdbx_strand_id
1 'polypeptide(L)'
;MQTIYADGVANIALIDGIIRFDLVNITKMEKENVNLRPVAPVAMSVTGLLRMHDQLSQAINKMVEDGILKKNEQPPVVIDGGQ
;
A
#
# COMPACT_ATOMS: atom_id res chain seq x y z
N MET A 1 -16.21 -19.23 -0.16
CA MET A 1 -15.05 -18.37 -0.48
C MET A 1 -14.53 -17.85 0.85
N GLN A 2 -13.28 -18.15 1.23
CA GLN A 2 -12.72 -17.69 2.49
C GLN A 2 -12.12 -16.30 2.27
N THR A 3 -12.67 -15.27 2.92
CA THR A 3 -12.14 -13.91 2.88
C THR A 3 -10.97 -13.80 3.84
N ILE A 4 -9.86 -13.21 3.36
CA ILE A 4 -8.70 -12.88 4.17
C ILE A 4 -8.78 -11.41 4.56
N TYR A 5 -8.67 -11.12 5.85
CA TYR A 5 -8.57 -9.75 6.37
C TYR A 5 -7.13 -9.50 6.79
N ALA A 6 -6.54 -8.44 6.26
CA ALA A 6 -5.19 -8.00 6.54
C ALA A 6 -5.18 -6.47 6.77
N ASP A 7 -4.47 -6.03 7.80
CA ASP A 7 -4.35 -4.61 8.16
C ASP A 7 -3.08 -3.95 7.59
N GLY A 8 -2.16 -4.76 7.04
CA GLY A 8 -0.92 -4.23 6.50
C GLY A 8 -0.16 -5.19 5.59
N VAL A 9 0.89 -4.65 4.98
CA VAL A 9 1.87 -5.36 4.17
C VAL A 9 3.22 -5.21 4.84
N ALA A 10 3.82 -6.32 5.29
CA ALA A 10 5.13 -6.29 5.94
C ALA A 10 6.28 -6.18 4.93
N ASN A 11 6.08 -6.70 3.72
CA ASN A 11 7.10 -6.71 2.68
C ASN A 11 6.47 -6.76 1.28
N ILE A 12 7.13 -6.11 0.32
CA ILE A 12 6.83 -6.18 -1.11
C ILE A 12 8.13 -6.55 -1.83
N ALA A 13 8.14 -7.70 -2.51
CA ALA A 13 9.31 -8.16 -3.25
C ALA A 13 8.97 -8.44 -4.72
N LEU A 14 9.90 -8.11 -5.63
CA LEU A 14 9.87 -8.54 -7.02
C LEU A 14 10.88 -9.66 -7.22
N ILE A 15 10.41 -10.86 -7.57
CA ILE A 15 11.23 -12.04 -7.83
C ILE A 15 10.75 -12.66 -9.13
N ASP A 16 11.62 -12.76 -10.13
CA ASP A 16 11.35 -13.41 -11.42
C ASP A 16 10.03 -12.97 -12.10
N GLY A 17 9.74 -11.66 -12.07
CA GLY A 17 8.52 -11.10 -12.67
C GLY A 17 7.24 -11.29 -11.85
N ILE A 18 7.35 -11.84 -10.64
CA ILE A 18 6.27 -11.98 -9.67
C ILE A 18 6.47 -10.96 -8.55
N ILE A 19 5.42 -10.19 -8.28
CA ILE A 19 5.32 -9.32 -7.11
C ILE A 19 4.69 -10.12 -5.98
N ARG A 20 5.39 -10.23 -4.85
CA ARG A 20 4.90 -10.87 -3.63
C ARG A 20 4.63 -9.81 -2.55
N PHE A 21 3.40 -9.81 -2.03
CA PHE A 21 3.00 -9.07 -0.83
C PHE A 21 2.95 -10.04 0.34
N ASP A 22 3.65 -9.74 1.42
CA ASP A 22 3.53 -10.49 2.67
C ASP A 22 2.52 -9.78 3.57
N LEU A 23 1.26 -10.24 3.58
CA LEU A 23 0.17 -9.63 4.33
C LEU A 23 0.25 -9.97 5.82
N VAL A 24 -0.03 -8.98 6.66
CA VAL A 24 0.02 -9.08 8.11
C VAL A 24 -1.16 -8.38 8.77
N ASN A 25 -1.48 -8.79 10.00
CA ASN A 25 -2.33 -8.05 10.92
C ASN A 25 -1.48 -7.35 11.96
N ILE A 26 -1.82 -6.09 12.24
CA ILE A 26 -1.15 -5.30 13.25
C ILE A 26 -1.92 -5.51 14.56
N THR A 27 -1.38 -6.34 15.44
CA THR A 27 -2.10 -6.75 16.67
C THR A 27 -1.88 -5.81 17.85
N LYS A 28 -0.74 -5.10 17.88
CA LYS A 28 -0.41 -4.05 18.84
C LYS A 28 0.55 -3.05 18.22
N MET A 29 0.32 -1.77 18.51
CA MET A 29 1.19 -0.64 18.20
C MET A 29 1.51 0.05 19.52
N GLU A 30 2.58 -0.37 20.19
CA GLU A 30 3.14 0.37 21.32
C GLU A 30 4.37 1.12 20.82
N LYS A 31 4.59 2.37 21.30
CA LYS A 31 5.56 3.38 20.84
C LYS A 31 6.71 2.92 19.92
N GLU A 32 7.43 1.86 20.29
CA GLU A 32 8.60 1.33 19.54
C GLU A 32 8.49 -0.16 19.14
N ASN A 33 7.43 -0.86 19.55
CA ASN A 33 7.22 -2.28 19.25
C ASN A 33 5.91 -2.51 18.50
N VAL A 34 6.03 -2.89 17.23
CA VAL A 34 4.91 -3.31 16.39
C VAL A 34 4.86 -4.84 16.36
N ASN A 35 3.77 -5.40 16.91
CA ASN A 35 3.55 -6.84 16.84
C ASN A 35 2.76 -7.21 15.58
N LEU A 36 3.49 -7.70 14.57
CA LEU A 36 2.92 -8.18 13.31
C LEU A 36 2.59 -9.67 13.40
N ARG A 37 1.38 -10.04 13.00
CA ARG A 37 0.97 -11.44 12.81
C ARG A 37 0.87 -11.74 11.31
N PRO A 38 1.66 -12.68 10.76
CA PRO A 38 1.52 -13.12 9.38
C PRO A 38 0.11 -13.62 9.07
N VAL A 39 -0.43 -13.22 7.92
CA VAL A 39 -1.76 -13.63 7.46
C VAL A 39 -1.61 -14.54 6.24
N ALA A 40 -1.09 -14.01 5.13
CA ALA A 40 -0.90 -14.77 3.91
C ALA A 40 0.05 -14.03 2.94
N PRO A 41 0.80 -14.75 2.10
CA PRO A 41 1.43 -14.15 0.93
C PRO A 41 0.41 -14.00 -0.22
N VAL A 42 0.48 -12.89 -0.94
CA VAL A 42 -0.21 -12.69 -2.22
C VAL A 42 0.85 -12.53 -3.31
N ALA A 43 0.82 -13.41 -4.30
CA ALA A 43 1.70 -13.36 -5.45
C ALA A 43 0.91 -12.97 -6.70
N MET A 44 1.41 -12.02 -7.48
CA MET A 44 0.80 -11.60 -8.74
C MET A 44 1.86 -11.22 -9.77
N SER A 45 1.49 -11.25 -11.05
CA SER A 45 2.38 -10.74 -12.11
C SER A 45 2.53 -9.22 -12.02
N VAL A 46 3.62 -8.68 -12.59
CA VAL A 46 3.81 -7.22 -12.73
C VAL A 46 2.62 -6.56 -13.43
N THR A 47 2.08 -7.18 -14.48
CA THR A 47 0.89 -6.65 -15.17
C THR A 47 -0.36 -6.66 -14.27
N GLY A 48 -0.50 -7.68 -13.42
CA GLY A 48 -1.55 -7.73 -12.40
C GLY A 48 -1.44 -6.56 -11.41
N LEU A 49 -0.23 -6.28 -10.93
CA LEU A 49 0.05 -5.14 -10.06
C LEU A 49 -0.34 -3.81 -10.72
N LEU A 50 0.06 -3.58 -11.97
CA LEU A 50 -0.25 -2.32 -12.67
C LEU A 50 -1.76 -2.09 -12.81
N ARG A 51 -2.52 -3.14 -13.13
CA ARG A 51 -3.99 -3.08 -13.17
C ARG A 51 -4.59 -2.81 -11.80
N MET A 52 -4.10 -3.49 -10.76
CA MET A 52 -4.55 -3.24 -9.39
C MET A 52 -4.28 -1.79 -8.97
N HIS A 53 -3.09 -1.27 -9.27
CA HIS A 53 -2.72 0.12 -8.97
C HIS A 53 -3.66 1.12 -9.67
N ASP A 54 -3.97 0.92 -10.95
CA ASP A 54 -4.90 1.77 -11.69
C ASP A 54 -6.31 1.76 -11.06
N GLN A 55 -6.84 0.57 -10.76
CA GLN A 55 -8.15 0.43 -10.11
C GLN A 55 -8.19 1.10 -8.73
N LEU A 56 -7.15 0.92 -7.91
CA LEU A 56 -7.04 1.57 -6.61
C LEU A 56 -6.96 3.10 -6.75
N SER A 57 -6.19 3.59 -7.71
CA SER A 57 -6.05 5.04 -7.99
C SER A 57 -7.39 5.66 -8.38
N GLN A 58 -8.16 4.99 -9.24
CA GLN A 58 -9.50 5.44 -9.64
C GLN A 58 -10.46 5.47 -8.45
N ALA A 59 -10.45 4.44 -7.60
CA ALA A 59 -11.27 4.41 -6.39
C ALA A 59 -10.90 5.55 -5.42
N ILE A 60 -9.61 5.82 -5.22
CA ILE A 60 -9.12 6.93 -4.40
C ILE A 60 -9.57 8.27 -4.97
N ASN A 61 -9.43 8.48 -6.29
CA ASN A 61 -9.88 9.71 -6.94
C ASN A 61 -11.38 9.92 -6.75
N LYS A 62 -12.18 8.86 -6.88
CA LYS A 62 -13.62 8.94 -6.61
C LYS A 62 -13.92 9.33 -5.15
N MET A 63 -13.19 8.78 -4.19
CA MET A 63 -13.34 9.19 -2.78
C MET A 63 -12.95 10.66 -2.54
N VAL A 64 -12.03 11.21 -3.32
CA VAL A 64 -11.70 12.65 -3.28
C VAL A 64 -12.82 13.48 -3.88
N GLU A 65 -13.34 13.10 -5.05
CA GLU A 65 -14.45 13.78 -5.72
C GLU A 65 -15.73 13.79 -4.86
N ASP A 66 -16.00 12.68 -4.18
CA ASP A 66 -17.13 12.53 -3.26
C ASP A 66 -16.89 13.24 -1.91
N GLY A 67 -15.73 13.88 -1.71
CA GLY A 67 -15.37 14.66 -0.52
C GLY A 67 -15.00 13.83 0.71
N ILE A 68 -14.84 12.51 0.58
CA ILE A 68 -14.47 11.58 1.67
C ILE A 68 -12.99 11.74 2.02
N LEU A 69 -12.13 11.86 1.00
CA LEU A 69 -10.70 12.08 1.16
C LEU A 69 -10.32 13.48 0.72
N LYS A 70 -9.29 14.05 1.36
CA LYS A 70 -8.64 15.28 0.91
C LYS A 70 -7.25 14.94 0.39
N LYS A 71 -6.88 15.51 -0.75
CA LYS A 71 -5.49 15.47 -1.20
C LYS A 71 -4.67 16.34 -0.26
N ASN A 72 -3.57 15.81 0.26
CA ASN A 72 -2.60 16.64 0.96
C ASN A 72 -1.99 17.58 -0.07
N GLU A 73 -1.99 18.88 0.22
CA GLU A 73 -1.16 19.83 -0.53
C GLU A 73 0.29 19.51 -0.19
N GLN A 74 1.01 18.91 -1.15
CA GLN A 74 2.41 18.60 -0.97
C GLN A 74 3.15 19.94 -0.82
N PRO A 75 3.91 20.18 0.27
CA PRO A 75 4.77 21.36 0.34
C PRO A 75 5.70 21.34 -0.88
N PRO A 76 5.94 22.48 -1.55
CA PRO A 76 6.82 22.52 -2.71
C PRO A 76 8.18 21.92 -2.32
N VAL A 77 8.66 20.99 -3.16
CA VAL A 77 10.02 20.48 -3.05
C VAL A 77 10.94 21.68 -3.17
N VAL A 78 11.61 22.04 -2.07
CA VAL A 78 12.68 23.04 -2.09
C VAL A 78 13.83 22.38 -2.85
N ILE A 79 13.93 22.64 -4.15
CA ILE A 79 15.10 22.32 -4.93
C ILE A 79 16.13 23.37 -4.51
N ASP A 80 17.00 23.01 -3.57
CA ASP A 80 18.12 23.86 -3.19
C ASP A 80 19.12 23.85 -4.36
N GLY A 81 18.87 24.74 -5.32
CA GLY A 81 19.73 25.02 -6.44
C GLY A 81 20.70 26.14 -6.09
N GLY A 82 21.94 25.77 -5.81
CA GLY A 82 23.10 26.64 -6.02
C GLY A 82 23.86 27.04 -4.75
N GLN A 83 25.01 26.39 -4.53
CA GLN A 83 26.33 26.99 -4.73
C GLN A 83 27.43 25.92 -4.83
#